data_AF-A0A945A444-F1
#
_entry.id   AF-A0A945A444-F1
#
_cell.length_a   1.000
_cell.length_b   1.000
_cell.length_c   1.000
_cell.angle_alpha   90.00
_cell.angle_beta   90.00
_cell.angle_gamma   90.00
#
_symmetry.space_group_name_H-M   'P 1'
#
loop_
_entity.id
_entity.type
_entity.pdbx_description
1 polymer ?
#
loop_
_entity_poly.entity_id
_entity_poly.type
_entity_poly.pdbx_seq_one_letter_code
_entity_poly.pdbx_strand_id
1 'polypeptide(L)' 'MVEKKKNTSGRGMRDLQVRVKSAKGRKLSSTLWLKRQLNDPYVARATKEGYRGRAAFKIMELDDKFRFL' A
#
# COMPACT_ATOMS: atom_id res chain seq x y z
N MET A 1 23.04 -1.40 36.41
CA MET A 1 22.03 -2.10 35.57
C MET A 1 22.32 -1.73 34.12
N VAL A 2 22.55 -2.70 33.24
CA VAL A 2 22.97 -2.47 31.85
C VAL A 2 21.73 -2.29 30.96
N GLU A 3 21.66 -1.15 30.27
CA GLU A 3 20.60 -0.83 29.31
C GLU A 3 20.74 -1.71 28.05
N LYS A 4 19.83 -2.67 27.86
CA LYS A 4 19.77 -3.49 26.65
C LYS A 4 19.21 -2.67 25.48
N LYS A 5 20.07 -2.27 24.54
CA LYS A 5 19.65 -1.81 23.20
C LYS A 5 18.85 -2.92 22.51
N LYS A 6 17.57 -2.67 22.21
CA LYS A 6 16.74 -3.57 21.40
C LYS A 6 17.20 -3.52 19.94
N ASN A 7 17.70 -4.64 19.43
CA ASN A 7 18.07 -4.80 18.03
C ASN A 7 16.80 -4.92 17.18
N THR A 8 16.26 -3.81 16.68
CA THR A 8 15.13 -3.81 15.73
C THR A 8 15.64 -4.07 14.32
N SER A 9 16.05 -5.31 14.05
CA SER A 9 16.55 -5.78 12.76
C SER A 9 15.43 -5.82 11.70
N GLY A 10 15.09 -4.68 11.09
CA GLY A 10 14.37 -4.57 9.80
C GLY A 10 13.01 -5.25 9.66
N ARG A 11 12.43 -5.84 10.73
CA ARG A 11 11.18 -6.62 10.68
C ARG A 11 9.98 -5.78 10.27
N GLY A 12 9.92 -4.52 10.72
CA GLY A 12 8.78 -3.62 10.46
C GLY A 12 8.58 -3.26 8.98
N MET A 13 9.62 -3.36 8.14
CA MET A 13 9.51 -3.05 6.70
C MET A 13 8.79 -4.16 5.90
N ARG A 14 8.77 -5.40 6.41
CA ARG A 14 8.13 -6.53 5.71
C ARG A 14 6.61 -6.55 5.86
N ASP A 15 6.09 -5.92 6.90
CA ASP A 15 4.64 -5.75 7.14
C ASP A 15 4.00 -4.68 6.24
N LEU A 16 4.81 -3.86 5.54
CA LEU A 16 4.29 -2.84 4.61
C LEU A 16 3.79 -3.41 3.29
N GLN A 17 4.15 -4.66 2.96
CA GLN A 17 3.77 -5.27 1.68
C GLN A 17 2.71 -6.37 1.85
N VAL A 18 1.57 -6.17 1.21
CA VAL A 18 0.49 -7.14 1.14
C VAL A 18 0.90 -8.27 0.19
N ARG A 19 0.95 -9.50 0.72
CA ARG A 19 1.22 -10.71 -0.07
C ARG A 19 -0.05 -11.18 -0.78
N VAL A 20 0.10 -11.67 -2.01
CA VAL A 20 -0.98 -12.32 -2.75
C VAL A 20 -1.32 -13.64 -2.04
N LYS A 21 -2.52 -13.75 -1.46
CA LYS A 21 -2.96 -14.93 -0.69
C LYS A 21 -3.19 -16.17 -1.56
N SER A 22 -3.53 -15.99 -2.84
CA SER A 22 -3.85 -17.08 -3.79
C SER A 22 -2.90 -17.07 -4.99
N ALA A 23 -1.62 -17.41 -4.77
CA ALA A 23 -0.64 -17.47 -5.86
C ALA A 23 -0.56 -18.85 -6.53
N LYS A 24 -1.02 -19.91 -5.86
CA LYS A 24 -0.88 -21.30 -6.32
C LYS A 24 -1.73 -21.54 -7.57
N GLY A 25 -1.11 -22.02 -8.65
CA GLY A 25 -1.77 -22.31 -9.93
C GLY A 25 -1.89 -21.13 -10.90
N ARG A 26 -1.44 -19.91 -10.53
CA ARG A 26 -1.43 -18.75 -11.44
C ARG A 26 -0.10 -18.62 -12.17
N LYS A 27 -0.15 -18.13 -13.41
CA LYS A 27 1.04 -17.72 -14.16
C LYS A 27 1.82 -16.65 -13.38
N LEU A 28 3.15 -16.68 -13.48
CA LEU A 28 4.03 -15.73 -12.78
C LEU A 28 3.65 -14.28 -13.06
N SER A 29 3.33 -13.95 -14.31
CA SER A 29 2.88 -12.62 -14.75
C SER A 29 1.60 -12.15 -14.04
N SER A 30 0.64 -13.06 -13.85
CA SER A 30 -0.61 -12.78 -13.14
C SER A 30 -0.36 -12.50 -11.66
N THR A 31 0.50 -13.29 -11.02
CA THR A 31 0.89 -13.09 -9.61
C THR A 31 1.63 -11.76 -9.41
N LEU A 32 2.52 -11.38 -10.33
CA LEU A 32 3.23 -10.09 -10.30
C LEU A 32 2.26 -8.91 -10.47
N TRP A 33 1.29 -9.03 -11.38
CA TRP A 33 0.26 -8.01 -11.57
C TRP A 33 -0.58 -7.81 -10.29
N LEU A 34 -1.04 -8.91 -9.67
CA LEU A 34 -1.78 -8.85 -8.41
C LEU A 34 -0.95 -8.25 -7.28
N LYS A 35 0.33 -8.63 -7.19
CA LYS A 35 1.25 -8.07 -6.20
C LYS A 35 1.38 -6.55 -6.38
N ARG A 36 1.46 -6.06 -7.62
CA ARG A 36 1.53 -4.62 -7.90
C ARG A 36 0.25 -3.89 -7.46
N GLN A 37 -0.92 -4.41 -7.80
CA GLN A 37 -2.21 -3.80 -7.43
C GLN A 37 -2.39 -3.73 -5.90
N LEU A 38 -2.02 -4.80 -5.19
CA LEU A 38 -2.14 -4.86 -3.73
C LEU A 38 -1.15 -3.95 -2.99
N ASN A 39 -0.02 -3.62 -3.61
CA ASN A 39 1.03 -2.78 -3.03
C ASN A 39 1.07 -1.38 -3.66
N ASP A 40 -0.04 -0.93 -4.24
CA ASP A 40 -0.15 0.41 -4.78
C ASP A 40 -0.05 1.46 -3.65
N PRO A 41 0.85 2.46 -3.75
CA PRO A 41 1.12 3.41 -2.67
C PRO A 41 -0.06 4.37 -2.40
N TYR A 42 -0.95 4.59 -3.37
CA TYR A 42 -2.13 5.42 -3.17
C TYR A 42 -3.19 4.68 -2.36
N VAL A 43 -3.28 3.36 -2.46
CA VAL A 43 -4.18 2.56 -1.62
C VAL A 43 -3.73 2.61 -0.17
N ALA A 44 -2.42 2.47 0.08
CA ALA A 44 -1.87 2.59 1.43
C ALA A 44 -2.07 3.98 2.03
N ARG A 45 -1.82 5.05 1.24
CA ARG A 45 -2.08 6.43 1.68
C ARG A 45 -3.56 6.69 1.92
N ALA A 46 -4.45 6.19 1.06
CA ALA A 46 -5.90 6.35 1.21
C ALA A 46 -6.37 5.78 2.56
N THR A 47 -5.96 4.55 2.89
CA THR A 47 -6.29 3.93 4.17
C THR A 47 -5.74 4.72 5.36
N LYS A 48 -4.51 5.25 5.25
CA LYS A 48 -3.89 6.05 6.30
C LYS A 48 -4.62 7.37 6.55
N GLU A 49 -5.11 8.00 5.49
CA GLU A 49 -5.82 9.27 5.53
C GLU A 49 -7.34 9.12 5.70
N GLY A 50 -7.85 7.89 5.80
CA GLY A 50 -9.28 7.60 6.01
C GLY A 50 -10.15 7.63 4.74
N TYR A 51 -9.54 7.69 3.56
CA TYR A 51 -10.24 7.62 2.28
C TYR A 51 -10.64 6.19 1.90
N ARG A 52 -11.78 6.06 1.23
CA ARG A 52 -12.33 4.77 0.78
C ARG A 52 -11.51 4.08 -0.32
N GLY A 53 -10.58 4.78 -0.97
CA GLY A 53 -9.69 4.19 -1.97
C GLY A 53 -8.89 5.25 -2.73
N ARG A 54 -8.10 4.80 -3.71
CA ARG A 54 -7.20 5.67 -4.51
C ARG A 54 -7.92 6.76 -5.32
N ALA A 55 -9.21 6.57 -5.61
CA ALA A 55 -10.00 7.51 -6.40
C ALA A 55 -10.14 8.87 -5.71
N ALA A 56 -10.11 8.90 -4.37
CA ALA A 56 -10.21 10.14 -3.60
C ALA A 56 -9.09 11.13 -3.98
N PHE A 57 -7.84 10.66 -4.09
CA PHE A 57 -6.72 11.50 -4.52
C PHE A 57 -6.90 12.07 -5.93
N LYS A 58 -7.54 11.29 -6.82
CA LYS A 58 -7.78 11.73 -8.19
C LYS A 58 -8.91 12.74 -8.28
N ILE A 59 -9.98 12.54 -7.51
CA ILE A 59 -11.08 13.51 -7.44
C ILE A 59 -10.57 14.82 -6.85
N MET A 60 -9.76 14.78 -5.79
CA MET A 60 -9.14 15.96 -5.19
C MET A 60 -8.22 16.69 -6.17
N GLU A 61 -7.35 15.96 -6.90
CA GLU A 61 -6.49 16.55 -7.93
C GLU A 61 -7.29 17.20 -9.08
N LEU A 62 -8.42 16.57 -9.47
CA LEU A 62 -9.30 17.14 -10.48
C LEU A 62 -10.01 18.38 -9.94
N ASP A 63 -10.45 18.36 -8.69
CA ASP A 63 -11.13 19.49 -8.08
C ASP A 63 -10.20 20.70 -7.95
N ASP A 64 -8.94 20.49 -7.55
CA ASP A 64 -7.93 21.56 -7.53
C ASP A 64 -7.72 22.20 -8.91
N LYS A 65 -7.80 21.41 -9.98
CA LYS A 65 -7.56 21.88 -11.37
C LYS A 65 -8.78 22.51 -12.00
N PHE A 66 -9.96 21.95 -11.76
CA PHE A 66 -11.19 22.28 -12.49
C PHE A 66 -12.24 22.96 -11.62
N ARG A 67 -12.06 23.00 -10.29
CA ARG A 67 -12.95 23.62 -9.29
C ARG A 67 -14.42 23.37 -9.60
N PHE A 68 -14.77 22.10 -9.73
CA PHE A 68 -16.11 21.70 -10.18
C PHE A 68 -17.02 21.26 -9.03
N LEU A 69 -16.50 21.26 -7.80
CA LEU A 69 -17.25 21.12 -6.54
C LEU A 69 -17.49 22.47 -5.86
#